data_AF-K1TWC3-F1
#
_entry.id   AF-K1TWC3-F1
#
_cell.length_a   1.000
_cell.length_b   1.000
_cell.length_c   1.000
_cell.angle_alpha   90.00
_cell.angle_beta   90.00
_cell.angle_gamma   90.00
#
_symmetry.space_group_name_H-M   'P 1'
#
loop_
_entity.id
_entity.type
_entity.pdbx_description
1 polymer ?
#
loop_
_entity_poly.entity_id
_entity_poly.type
_entity_poly.pdbx_seq_one_letter_code
_entity_poly.pdbx_strand_id
1 'polypeptide(L)'
;MAFTEILPGIHYVGVNDRTTTRFESLWSLPYGVSYNSYLVIDEKVALIDTVEVSFGEQFIDNIRAILKDRPIDYLVVDHMEPDHSSSIKTLRLLYPEMQIVGNAKTLQMLDGYYGIHTLTREVKEGESIS
;
A
#
# COMPACT_ATOMS: atom_id res chain seq x y z
N MET A 1 9.41 17.21 4.60
CA MET A 1 9.27 15.77 4.91
C MET A 1 10.60 15.12 4.58
N ALA A 2 11.14 14.28 5.45
CA ALA A 2 12.36 13.52 5.16
C ALA A 2 11.93 12.25 4.42
N PHE A 3 12.18 12.20 3.11
CA PHE A 3 11.97 10.99 2.32
C PHE A 3 13.16 10.08 2.58
N THR A 4 12.90 8.92 3.19
CA THR A 4 13.94 7.99 3.58
C THR A 4 14.05 6.91 2.52
N GLU A 5 15.07 7.04 1.67
CA GLU A 5 15.59 5.89 0.95
C GLU A 5 16.24 4.95 1.98
N ILE A 6 15.75 3.71 2.06
CA ILE A 6 16.24 2.70 3.00
C ILE A 6 17.43 1.97 2.38
N LEU A 7 17.28 1.61 1.10
CA LEU A 7 18.28 1.00 0.23
C LEU A 7 18.10 1.58 -1.18
N PRO A 8 19.11 1.48 -2.07
CA PRO A 8 18.98 1.95 -3.44
C PRO A 8 17.68 1.47 -4.10
N GLY A 9 16.82 2.42 -4.50
CA GLY A 9 15.53 2.14 -5.14
C GLY A 9 14.42 1.65 -4.20
N ILE A 10 14.66 1.56 -2.89
CA ILE A 10 13.66 1.17 -1.89
C ILE A 10 13.39 2.35 -0.95
N HIS A 11 12.16 2.86 -0.99
CA HIS A 11 11.76 4.05 -0.25
C HIS A 11 10.60 3.77 0.70
N TYR A 12 10.70 4.32 1.91
CA TYR A 12 9.55 4.40 2.80
C TYR A 12 8.58 5.49 2.34
N VAL A 13 7.30 5.13 2.18
CA VAL A 13 6.21 6.06 1.83
C VAL A 13 5.03 6.04 2.80
N GLY A 14 5.08 5.20 3.83
CA GLY A 14 4.05 5.10 4.86
C GLY A 14 3.84 6.37 5.70
N VAL A 15 3.06 6.23 6.76
CA VAL A 15 2.65 7.35 7.63
C VAL A 15 2.80 7.00 9.10
N ASN A 16 3.00 8.03 9.93
CA ASN A 16 3.01 7.91 11.38
C ASN A 16 1.72 8.50 11.94
N ASP A 17 0.82 7.64 12.40
CA ASP A 17 -0.40 8.04 13.09
C ASP A 17 -0.11 8.37 14.55
N ARG A 18 -0.21 9.66 14.89
CA ARG A 18 -0.07 10.19 16.26
C ARG A 18 -1.42 10.64 16.84
N THR A 19 -2.51 10.34 16.14
CA THR A 19 -3.88 10.77 16.46
C THR A 19 -4.73 9.63 17.01
N THR A 20 -4.57 8.40 16.51
CA THR A 20 -5.23 7.23 17.06
C THR A 20 -4.66 6.91 18.43
N THR A 21 -5.55 6.86 19.43
CA THR A 21 -5.18 6.65 20.82
C THR A 21 -5.31 5.19 21.26
N ARG A 22 -6.00 4.36 20.47
CA ARG A 22 -6.21 2.93 20.76
C ARG A 22 -6.10 2.08 19.51
N PHE A 23 -5.28 1.04 19.55
CA PHE A 23 -5.24 -0.01 18.55
C PHE A 23 -6.45 -0.92 18.72
N GLU A 24 -7.18 -1.19 17.62
CA GLU A 24 -8.44 -1.96 17.61
C GLU A 24 -9.47 -1.49 18.66
N SER A 25 -9.44 -0.20 19.03
CA SER A 25 -10.25 0.35 20.13
C SER A 25 -9.99 -0.26 21.52
N LEU A 26 -8.96 -1.09 21.68
CA LEU A 26 -8.66 -1.83 22.92
C LEU A 26 -7.37 -1.34 23.58
N TRP A 27 -6.23 -1.47 22.88
CA TRP A 27 -4.91 -1.24 23.47
C TRP A 27 -4.46 0.21 23.31
N SER A 28 -4.06 0.86 24.39
CA SER A 28 -3.56 2.24 24.34
C SER A 28 -2.32 2.37 23.47
N LEU A 29 -2.27 3.43 22.65
CA LEU A 29 -1.13 3.80 21.81
C LEU A 29 -0.48 5.10 22.33
N PRO A 30 0.27 5.07 23.45
CA PRO A 30 0.87 6.28 24.04
C PRO A 30 1.87 6.97 23.11
N TYR A 31 2.40 6.24 22.13
CA TYR A 31 3.33 6.75 21.13
C TYR A 31 2.75 6.70 19.71
N GLY A 32 1.46 6.42 19.54
CA GLY A 32 0.85 6.23 18.23
C GLY A 32 1.28 4.92 17.54
N VAL A 33 1.01 4.82 16.24
CA VAL A 33 1.30 3.67 15.38
C VAL A 33 1.82 4.13 14.02
N SER A 34 2.46 3.24 13.26
CA SER A 34 2.90 3.52 11.89
C SER A 34 2.25 2.55 10.92
N TYR A 35 1.68 3.08 9.84
CA TYR A 35 1.25 2.29 8.69
C TYR A 35 2.39 2.31 7.68
N ASN A 36 3.07 1.18 7.53
CA ASN A 36 4.31 1.10 6.77
C ASN A 36 4.03 0.60 5.36
N SER A 37 4.44 1.39 4.38
CA SER A 37 4.34 1.06 2.96
C SER A 37 5.61 1.47 2.26
N TYR A 38 5.97 0.75 1.19
CA TYR A 38 7.27 0.90 0.54
C TYR A 38 7.15 0.94 -0.98
N LEU A 39 7.92 1.82 -1.60
CA LEU A 39 8.16 1.77 -3.04
C LEU A 39 9.44 1.00 -3.32
N VAL A 40 9.35 0.03 -4.24
CA VAL A 40 10.48 -0.66 -4.85
C VAL A 40 10.54 -0.21 -6.32
N ILE A 41 11.62 0.48 -6.68
CA ILE A 41 11.76 1.20 -7.94
C ILE A 41 12.93 0.60 -8.72
N ASP A 42 12.63 -0.05 -9.83
CA ASP A 42 13.60 -0.54 -10.81
C ASP A 42 13.12 -0.19 -12.23
N GLU A 43 13.21 -1.09 -13.22
CA GLU A 43 12.53 -0.97 -14.52
C GLU A 43 11.02 -0.81 -14.34
N LYS A 44 10.45 -1.55 -13.39
CA LYS A 44 9.06 -1.43 -12.92
C LYS A 44 9.00 -0.89 -11.50
N VAL A 45 7.84 -0.33 -11.14
CA VAL A 45 7.56 0.20 -9.80
C VAL A 45 6.55 -0.69 -9.10
N ALA A 46 6.95 -1.24 -7.96
CA ALA A 46 6.05 -1.94 -7.04
C ALA A 46 5.82 -1.10 -5.78
N LEU A 47 4.56 -0.93 -5.39
CA LEU A 47 4.17 -0.43 -4.09
C LEU A 47 3.78 -1.62 -3.21
N ILE A 48 4.33 -1.70 -2.00
CA ILE A 48 4.03 -2.74 -1.01
C ILE A 48 3.11 -2.15 0.05
N ASP A 49 1.94 -2.76 0.17
CA ASP A 49 0.82 -2.39 1.05
C ASP A 49 0.34 -0.94 0.89
N THR A 50 -0.74 -0.61 1.61
CA THR A 50 -1.29 0.73 1.67
C THR A 50 -1.46 1.18 3.13
N VAL A 51 -2.17 2.27 3.35
CA VAL A 51 -2.41 2.85 4.68
C VAL A 51 -3.90 2.98 4.96
N GLU A 52 -4.22 3.21 6.22
CA GLU A 52 -5.56 3.58 6.67
C GLU A 52 -6.07 4.85 5.94
N VAL A 53 -7.34 4.86 5.56
CA VAL A 53 -7.94 5.82 4.64
C VAL A 53 -7.83 7.29 5.10
N SER A 54 -7.82 7.54 6.42
CA SER A 54 -7.66 8.88 6.98
C SER A 54 -6.29 9.49 6.67
N PHE A 55 -5.31 8.66 6.30
CA PHE A 55 -3.96 9.07 5.91
C PHE A 55 -3.71 8.96 4.40
N GLY A 56 -4.74 8.62 3.61
CA GLY A 56 -4.62 8.41 2.17
C GLY A 56 -4.04 9.60 1.41
N GLU A 57 -4.42 10.84 1.76
CA GLU A 57 -3.90 12.04 1.11
C GLU A 57 -2.38 12.21 1.33
N GLN A 58 -1.93 12.15 2.59
CA GLN A 58 -0.51 12.22 2.94
C GLN A 58 0.29 11.09 2.26
N PHE A 59 -0.28 9.90 2.21
CA PHE A 59 0.34 8.74 1.57
C PHE A 59 0.54 8.95 0.05
N ILE A 60 -0.46 9.50 -0.64
CA ILE A 60 -0.34 9.85 -2.06
C ILE A 60 0.70 10.94 -2.28
N ASP A 61 0.76 11.94 -1.41
CA ASP A 61 1.80 12.99 -1.48
C ASP A 61 3.21 12.42 -1.31
N ASN A 62 3.38 11.47 -0.37
CA ASN A 62 4.65 10.77 -0.18
C ASN A 62 5.08 10.01 -1.44
N ILE A 63 4.16 9.29 -2.07
CA ILE A 63 4.41 8.56 -3.32
C ILE A 63 4.81 9.53 -4.44
N ARG A 64 4.03 10.60 -4.65
CA ARG A 64 4.27 11.59 -5.71
C ARG A 64 5.56 12.37 -5.54
N ALA A 65 5.99 12.60 -4.31
CA ALA A 65 7.27 13.25 -4.06
C ALA A 65 8.47 12.45 -4.61
N ILE A 66 8.35 11.12 -4.67
CA ILE A 66 9.38 10.21 -5.18
C ILE A 66 9.16 9.92 -6.67
N LEU A 67 7.95 9.49 -7.04
CA LEU A 67 7.64 9.03 -8.40
C LEU A 67 7.33 10.17 -9.39
N LYS A 68 6.91 11.33 -8.90
CA LYS A 68 6.33 12.41 -9.72
C LYS A 68 5.16 11.86 -10.55
N ASP A 69 5.33 11.81 -11.87
CA ASP A 69 4.35 11.29 -12.83
C ASP A 69 4.61 9.83 -13.23
N ARG A 70 5.65 9.20 -12.68
CA ARG A 70 5.96 7.79 -12.98
C ARG A 70 4.82 6.90 -12.47
N PRO A 71 4.26 6.00 -13.31
CA PRO A 71 3.18 5.12 -12.89
C PRO A 71 3.67 4.06 -11.90
N ILE A 72 2.72 3.45 -11.20
CA ILE A 72 2.93 2.24 -10.39
C ILE A 72 2.46 1.05 -11.22
N ASP A 73 3.36 0.09 -11.44
CA ASP A 73 3.06 -1.13 -12.20
C ASP A 73 2.35 -2.17 -11.33
N TYR A 74 2.81 -2.32 -10.08
CA TYR A 74 2.29 -3.31 -9.15
C TYR A 74 1.90 -2.70 -7.80
N LEU A 75 0.75 -3.10 -7.27
CA LEU A 75 0.46 -3.01 -5.86
C LEU A 75 0.48 -4.41 -5.27
N VAL A 76 1.49 -4.70 -4.45
CA VAL A 76 1.60 -5.95 -3.69
C VAL A 76 0.83 -5.77 -2.39
N VAL A 77 -0.16 -6.63 -2.15
CA VAL A 77 -1.00 -6.60 -0.95
C VAL A 77 -0.73 -7.83 -0.09
N ASP A 78 -0.04 -7.61 1.01
CA ASP A 78 0.36 -8.66 1.95
C ASP A 78 -0.77 -8.93 2.96
N HIS A 79 -1.50 -7.88 3.37
CA HIS A 79 -2.56 -7.95 4.37
C HIS A 79 -3.80 -7.15 3.96
N MET A 80 -4.99 -7.66 4.29
CA MET A 80 -6.27 -7.10 3.82
C MET A 80 -7.04 -6.32 4.88
N GLU A 81 -6.56 -6.24 6.12
CA GLU A 81 -7.24 -5.44 7.14
C GLU A 81 -7.28 -3.95 6.74
N PRO A 82 -8.37 -3.22 7.04
CA PRO A 82 -8.58 -1.88 6.49
C PRO A 82 -7.49 -0.86 6.78
N ASP A 83 -6.72 -1.04 7.86
CA ASP A 83 -5.57 -0.19 8.17
C ASP A 83 -4.37 -0.40 7.21
N HIS A 84 -4.38 -1.48 6.45
CA HIS A 84 -3.43 -1.77 5.36
C HIS A 84 -4.05 -1.66 3.96
N SER A 85 -5.37 -1.79 3.83
CA SER A 85 -6.04 -2.01 2.52
C SER A 85 -7.03 -0.93 2.11
N SER A 86 -7.43 -0.03 3.02
CA SER A 86 -8.50 0.94 2.73
C SER A 86 -8.13 2.01 1.69
N SER A 87 -6.84 2.23 1.42
CA SER A 87 -6.38 3.14 0.37
C SER A 87 -6.29 2.49 -1.03
N ILE A 88 -6.55 1.18 -1.18
CA ILE A 88 -6.47 0.47 -2.46
C ILE A 88 -7.40 1.07 -3.52
N LYS A 89 -8.65 1.42 -3.16
CA LYS A 89 -9.61 2.03 -4.10
C LYS A 89 -9.10 3.34 -4.67
N THR A 90 -8.53 4.19 -3.81
CA THR A 90 -7.96 5.48 -4.22
C THR A 90 -6.78 5.27 -5.17
N LEU A 91 -5.88 4.34 -4.86
CA LEU A 91 -4.77 4.00 -5.75
C LEU A 91 -5.24 3.48 -7.10
N ARG A 92 -6.25 2.59 -7.14
CA ARG A 92 -6.79 2.08 -8.41
C ARG A 92 -7.40 3.19 -9.28
N LEU A 93 -7.98 4.23 -8.68
CA LEU A 93 -8.48 5.38 -9.44
C LEU A 93 -7.35 6.24 -10.00
N LEU A 94 -6.26 6.41 -9.25
CA LEU A 94 -5.12 7.24 -9.64
C LEU A 94 -4.17 6.51 -10.61
N TYR A 95 -4.03 5.20 -10.48
CA TYR A 95 -3.17 4.33 -11.27
C TYR A 95 -4.03 3.21 -11.88
N PRO A 96 -4.83 3.49 -12.93
CA PRO A 96 -5.81 2.54 -13.45
C PRO A 96 -5.20 1.29 -14.09
N GLU A 97 -3.98 1.39 -14.62
CA GLU A 97 -3.24 0.27 -15.24
C GLU A 97 -2.48 -0.59 -14.20
N MET A 98 -2.48 -0.19 -12.93
CA MET A 98 -1.76 -0.88 -11.86
C MET A 98 -2.35 -2.26 -11.59
N GLN A 99 -1.51 -3.29 -11.67
CA GLN A 99 -1.89 -4.66 -11.35
C GLN A 99 -1.80 -4.90 -9.85
N ILE A 100 -2.87 -5.40 -9.24
CA ILE A 100 -2.89 -5.74 -7.80
C ILE A 100 -2.47 -7.20 -7.64
N VAL A 101 -1.41 -7.43 -6.88
CA VAL A 101 -0.79 -8.73 -6.68
C VAL A 101 -1.04 -9.20 -5.26
N GLY A 102 -1.46 -10.46 -5.11
CA GLY A 102 -1.67 -11.07 -3.81
C GLY A 102 -1.99 -12.55 -3.96
N ASN A 103 -2.15 -13.27 -2.84
CA ASN A 103 -2.56 -14.68 -2.90
C ASN A 103 -4.07 -14.81 -3.21
N ALA A 104 -4.54 -16.05 -3.41
CA ALA A 104 -5.95 -16.33 -3.71
C ALA A 104 -6.92 -15.74 -2.67
N LYS A 105 -6.53 -15.72 -1.39
CA LYS A 105 -7.35 -15.18 -0.30
C LYS A 105 -7.40 -13.65 -0.35
N THR A 106 -6.27 -13.00 -0.61
CA THR A 106 -6.19 -11.56 -0.83
C THR A 106 -7.17 -11.13 -1.93
N LEU A 107 -7.15 -11.81 -3.08
CA LEU A 107 -8.03 -11.45 -4.20
C LEU A 107 -9.51 -11.68 -3.90
N GLN A 108 -9.84 -12.75 -3.17
CA GLN A 108 -11.22 -12.97 -2.71
C GLN A 108 -11.70 -11.83 -1.78
N MET A 109 -10.85 -11.40 -0.85
CA MET A 109 -11.19 -10.31 0.09
C MET A 109 -11.23 -8.95 -0.60
N LEU A 110 -10.34 -8.71 -1.57
CA LEU A 110 -10.32 -7.51 -2.39
C LEU A 110 -11.64 -7.32 -3.14
N ASP A 111 -12.17 -8.38 -3.75
CA ASP A 111 -13.50 -8.34 -4.37
C ASP A 111 -14.61 -8.13 -3.32
N GLY A 112 -14.56 -8.85 -2.20
CA GLY A 112 -15.56 -8.73 -1.13
C GLY A 112 -15.62 -7.34 -0.47
N TYR A 113 -14.48 -6.70 -0.22
CA TYR A 113 -14.40 -5.39 0.44
C TYR A 113 -14.56 -4.23 -0.53
N TYR A 114 -14.00 -4.39 -1.73
CA TYR A 114 -13.81 -3.27 -2.64
C TYR A 114 -14.45 -3.45 -4.02
N GLY A 115 -14.93 -4.65 -4.37
CA GLY A 115 -15.52 -4.95 -5.68
C GLY A 115 -14.49 -4.94 -6.81
N ILE A 116 -13.21 -5.12 -6.49
CA ILE A 116 -12.11 -5.10 -7.47
C ILE A 116 -11.74 -6.54 -7.82
N HIS A 117 -11.98 -6.92 -9.07
CA HIS A 117 -11.67 -8.25 -9.61
C HIS A 117 -10.92 -8.21 -10.95
N THR A 118 -10.55 -7.01 -11.43
CA THR A 118 -9.80 -6.82 -12.68
C THR A 118 -8.39 -6.33 -12.43
N LEU A 119 -7.48 -6.61 -13.37
CA LEU A 119 -6.05 -6.29 -13.22
C LEU A 119 -5.52 -6.79 -11.88
N THR A 120 -5.84 -8.05 -11.56
CA THR A 120 -5.34 -8.75 -10.39
C THR A 120 -4.38 -9.85 -10.85
N ARG A 121 -3.44 -10.22 -9.98
CA ARG A 121 -2.54 -11.35 -10.17
C ARG A 121 -2.49 -12.18 -8.91
N GLU A 122 -2.94 -13.42 -9.02
CA GLU A 122 -2.69 -14.41 -7.98
C GLU A 122 -1.22 -14.80 -8.02
N VAL A 123 -0.57 -14.86 -6.86
CA VAL A 123 0.76 -15.46 -6.70
C VAL A 123 0.71 -16.61 -5.69
N LYS A 124 1.54 -17.63 -5.93
CA LYS A 124 1.71 -18.79 -5.05
C LYS A 124 3.06 -18.76 -4.34
N GLU A 125 3.20 -19.60 -3.32
CA GLU A 125 4.47 -19.80 -2.62
C GLU A 125 5.61 -20.10 -3.60
N GLY A 126 6.71 -19.35 -3.48
CA GLY A 126 7.88 -19.46 -4.35
C GLY A 126 7.72 -18.90 -5.77
N GLU A 127 6.56 -18.34 -6.13
CA GLU A 127 6.39 -17.66 -7.42
C GLU A 127 7.09 -16.29 -7.42
N SER A 128 7.57 -15.86 -8.58
CA SER A 128 8.17 -14.53 -8.78
C SER A 128 7.38 -13.72 -9.80
N ILE A 129 7.39 -12.40 -9.61
CA ILE A 129 6.89 -11.41 -10.56
C ILE A 129 8.07 -10.64 -11.17
N SER A 130 7.94 -10.24 -12.42
CA SER A 130 8.95 -9.53 -13.21
C SER A 130 8.29 -8.51 -14.11
#